data_AF-E4SJI7-F1
#
_entry.id   AF-E4SJI7-F1
#
_cell.length_a   1.000
_cell.length_b   1.000
_cell.length_c   1.000
_cell.angle_alpha   90.00
_cell.angle_beta   90.00
_cell.angle_gamma   90.00
#
_symmetry.space_group_name_H-M   'P 1'
#
loop_
_entity.id
_entity.type
_entity.pdbx_description
1 polymer ?
#
loop_
_entity_poly.entity_id
_entity_poly.type
_entity_poly.pdbx_seq_one_letter_code
_entity_poly.pdbx_strand_id
1 'polypeptide(L)'
;MNFKKILLLFIPLLAFLGMGTMLSNIDSGHADELLEAHGLTNNTRYFRTNSKESISSFLRYLDKDYANHQLQLHLDSNYEKKQVLVWANHTIKSLPTEEGRYFSPDDFKGKVSFAVLGPATEVNLLNVQNNKYVVLGQNYYSVIGEFKDYPQVEMDKYYLSTGIDQPTAKDQLRNYRIVIDGAPNVLDRIAKHYHAQLHVPSFVKEHHRDRWSVIPYILLLLVAELFGIGGNVLLAILIKRQAKLTHLHGELLRNWVINQSVRLFMIEGALGIFTYIFLRYHAFYSTYSSLIITLIVSWLIFIAAFCVTIYCLARKDRKIVKPAKRF
;
A
#
# COMPACT_ATOMS: atom_id res chain seq x y z
N MET A 1 4.29 -28.30 -33.52
CA MET A 1 4.28 -26.90 -33.02
C MET A 1 5.73 -26.51 -32.73
N ASN A 2 6.30 -25.51 -33.43
CA ASN A 2 7.73 -25.18 -33.30
C ASN A 2 8.05 -24.72 -31.86
N PHE A 3 9.06 -25.33 -31.23
CA PHE A 3 9.56 -25.03 -29.88
C PHE A 3 9.73 -23.51 -29.63
N LYS A 4 10.17 -22.77 -30.64
CA LYS A 4 10.31 -21.30 -30.63
C LYS A 4 9.00 -20.54 -30.34
N LYS A 5 7.85 -21.04 -30.80
CA LYS A 5 6.54 -20.43 -30.51
C LYS A 5 6.09 -20.68 -29.09
N ILE A 6 6.36 -21.88 -28.57
CA ILE A 6 6.01 -22.26 -27.20
C ILE A 6 6.80 -21.37 -26.23
N LEU A 7 8.11 -21.22 -26.47
CA LEU A 7 8.96 -20.33 -25.69
C LEU A 7 8.47 -18.87 -25.69
N LEU A 8 8.04 -18.36 -26.85
CA LEU A 8 7.55 -16.97 -26.95
C LEU A 8 6.19 -16.75 -26.28
N LEU A 9 5.38 -17.80 -26.10
CA LEU A 9 4.13 -17.72 -25.34
C LEU A 9 4.35 -17.65 -23.83
N PHE A 10 5.53 -18.04 -23.34
CA PHE A 10 5.90 -17.88 -21.93
C PHE A 10 6.35 -16.45 -21.59
N ILE A 11 6.72 -15.63 -22.59
CA ILE A 11 7.17 -14.26 -22.34
C ILE A 11 6.07 -13.38 -21.70
N PRO A 12 4.82 -13.34 -22.22
CA PRO A 12 3.74 -12.62 -21.56
C PRO A 12 3.46 -13.11 -20.14
N LEU A 13 3.55 -14.43 -19.89
CA LEU A 13 3.38 -14.98 -18.55
C LEU A 13 4.44 -14.46 -17.57
N LEU A 14 5.71 -14.49 -17.98
CA LEU A 14 6.82 -13.97 -17.16
C LEU A 14 6.69 -12.46 -16.92
N ALA A 15 6.24 -11.71 -17.93
CA ALA A 15 5.97 -10.28 -17.78
C ALA A 15 4.85 -10.03 -16.76
N PHE A 16 3.72 -10.73 -16.87
CA PHE A 16 2.61 -10.60 -15.90
C PHE A 16 3.02 -10.98 -14.48
N LEU A 17 3.74 -12.09 -14.31
CA LEU A 17 4.27 -12.50 -13.00
C LEU A 17 5.23 -11.45 -12.45
N GLY A 18 6.17 -10.98 -13.26
CA GLY A 18 7.13 -9.94 -12.86
C GLY A 18 6.46 -8.66 -12.41
N MET A 19 5.51 -8.13 -13.20
CA MET A 19 4.77 -6.92 -12.84
C MET A 19 3.95 -7.10 -11.56
N GLY A 20 3.24 -8.22 -11.44
CA GLY A 20 2.45 -8.51 -10.25
C GLY A 20 3.30 -8.65 -8.98
N THR A 21 4.48 -9.30 -9.07
CA THR A 21 5.42 -9.39 -7.95
C THR A 21 6.01 -8.03 -7.57
N MET A 22 6.38 -7.19 -8.55
CA MET A 22 6.88 -5.84 -8.25
C MET A 22 5.83 -4.98 -7.57
N LEU A 23 4.57 -5.06 -8.03
CA LEU A 23 3.45 -4.38 -7.37
C LEU A 23 3.25 -4.87 -5.94
N SER A 24 3.36 -6.19 -5.71
CA SER A 24 3.28 -6.75 -4.36
C SER A 24 4.37 -6.22 -3.45
N ASN A 25 5.63 -6.14 -3.91
CA ASN A 25 6.73 -5.61 -3.11
C ASN A 25 6.54 -4.11 -2.75
N ILE A 26 5.92 -3.34 -3.64
CA ILE A 26 5.58 -1.94 -3.37
C ILE A 26 4.49 -1.86 -2.29
N ASP A 27 3.41 -2.64 -2.44
CA ASP A 27 2.30 -2.68 -1.48
C ASP A 27 2.75 -3.21 -0.11
N SER A 28 3.54 -4.28 -0.07
CA SER A 28 4.09 -4.84 1.17
C SER A 28 4.98 -3.84 1.87
N GLY A 29 5.91 -3.19 1.17
CA GLY A 29 6.78 -2.21 1.80
C GLY A 29 6.02 -0.99 2.34
N HIS A 30 4.89 -0.60 1.72
CA HIS A 30 4.03 0.44 2.28
C HIS A 30 3.24 -0.03 3.51
N ALA A 31 2.83 -1.30 3.51
CA ALA A 31 2.15 -1.90 4.67
C ALA A 31 3.11 -2.05 5.86
N ASP A 32 4.34 -2.48 5.62
CA ASP A 32 5.39 -2.60 6.64
C ASP A 32 5.69 -1.24 7.27
N GLU A 33 5.86 -0.20 6.43
CA GLU A 33 5.99 1.19 6.90
C GLU A 33 4.81 1.63 7.78
N LEU A 34 3.58 1.31 7.37
CA LEU A 34 2.39 1.68 8.13
C LEU A 34 2.32 0.97 9.49
N LEU A 35 2.66 -0.32 9.52
CA LEU A 35 2.64 -1.15 10.73
C LEU A 35 3.73 -0.72 11.72
N GLU A 36 4.96 -0.50 11.24
CA GLU A 36 6.08 -0.05 12.05
C GLU A 36 5.95 1.40 12.52
N ALA A 37 5.37 2.27 11.69
CA ALA A 37 5.07 3.64 12.09
C ALA A 37 3.82 3.74 12.99
N HIS A 38 3.18 2.61 13.33
CA HIS A 38 1.95 2.56 14.12
C HIS A 38 0.84 3.51 13.61
N GLY A 39 0.74 3.67 12.29
CA GLY A 39 -0.23 4.56 11.65
C GLY A 39 0.16 6.04 11.60
N LEU A 40 1.39 6.40 11.97
CA LEU A 40 1.93 7.76 11.91
C LEU A 40 2.71 8.01 10.60
N THR A 41 2.86 9.27 10.17
CA THR A 41 3.59 9.62 8.93
C THR A 41 5.08 9.91 9.13
N ASN A 42 5.82 10.10 8.02
CA ASN A 42 7.24 10.50 8.05
C ASN A 42 7.49 11.91 8.63
N ASN A 43 6.44 12.71 8.80
CA ASN A 43 6.54 14.01 9.48
C ASN A 43 6.52 13.90 11.00
N THR A 44 6.30 12.69 11.54
CA THR A 44 6.26 12.46 12.97
C THR A 44 7.53 12.90 13.65
N ARG A 45 7.37 13.64 14.74
CA ARG A 45 8.44 14.02 15.65
C ARG A 45 8.06 13.62 17.06
N TYR A 46 9.05 13.54 17.94
CA TYR A 46 8.79 13.43 19.36
C TYR A 46 9.53 14.49 20.14
N PHE A 47 8.97 14.83 21.29
CA PHE A 47 9.64 15.67 22.28
C PHE A 47 9.29 15.20 23.69
N ARG A 48 10.06 15.72 24.65
CA ARG A 48 9.78 15.58 26.08
C ARG A 48 9.73 16.98 26.68
N THR A 49 8.85 17.16 27.65
CA THR A 49 8.71 18.42 28.39
C THR A 49 8.72 18.13 29.88
N ASN A 50 9.17 19.10 30.68
CA ASN A 50 9.10 19.04 32.14
C ASN A 50 7.79 19.65 32.68
N SER A 51 6.86 20.04 31.80
CA SER A 51 5.59 20.64 32.18
C SER A 51 4.77 19.72 33.09
N LYS A 52 4.23 20.32 34.16
CA LYS A 52 3.30 19.65 35.10
C LYS A 52 1.85 19.76 34.65
N GLU A 53 1.59 20.38 33.49
CA GLU A 53 0.26 20.44 32.89
C GLU A 53 -0.28 19.03 32.63
N SER A 54 -1.60 18.90 32.75
CA SER A 54 -2.28 17.66 32.39
C SER A 54 -2.34 17.50 30.87
N ILE A 55 -2.43 16.25 30.41
CA ILE A 55 -2.71 15.92 29.01
C ILE A 55 -3.98 16.64 28.53
N SER A 56 -5.03 16.67 29.34
CA SER A 56 -6.28 17.37 29.05
C SER A 56 -6.07 18.87 28.75
N SER A 57 -5.15 19.54 29.46
CA SER A 57 -4.83 20.95 29.23
C SER A 57 -4.06 21.13 27.91
N PHE A 58 -3.11 20.24 27.63
CA PHE A 58 -2.40 20.19 26.36
C PHE A 58 -3.33 19.95 25.18
N LEU A 59 -4.25 18.98 25.29
CA LEU A 59 -5.23 18.70 24.24
C LEU A 59 -6.17 19.89 24.01
N ARG A 60 -6.57 20.61 25.07
CA ARG A 60 -7.33 21.87 24.93
C ARG A 60 -6.55 22.96 24.19
N TYR A 61 -5.25 23.09 24.47
CA TYR A 61 -4.37 24.00 23.73
C TYR A 61 -4.33 23.61 22.24
N LEU A 62 -4.18 22.32 21.92
CA LEU A 62 -4.16 21.86 20.53
C LEU A 62 -5.49 22.06 19.81
N ASP A 63 -6.60 21.74 20.47
CA ASP A 63 -7.95 21.90 19.90
C ASP A 63 -8.30 23.37 19.69
N LYS A 64 -7.81 24.27 20.55
CA LYS A 64 -8.03 25.72 20.41
C LYS A 64 -7.16 26.36 19.32
N ASP A 65 -5.85 26.12 19.38
CA ASP A 65 -4.88 26.87 18.55
C ASP A 65 -4.56 26.17 17.22
N TYR A 66 -4.89 24.88 17.09
CA TYR A 66 -4.60 24.06 15.91
C TYR A 66 -5.78 23.22 15.42
N ALA A 67 -7.03 23.62 15.71
CA ALA A 67 -8.26 22.93 15.26
C ALA A 67 -8.26 22.56 13.76
N ASN A 68 -7.75 23.47 12.92
CA ASN A 68 -7.76 23.34 11.47
C ASN A 68 -6.56 22.56 10.90
N HIS A 69 -5.67 22.04 11.76
CA HIS A 69 -4.51 21.26 11.35
C HIS A 69 -4.72 19.81 11.74
N GLN A 70 -4.45 18.88 10.83
CA GLN A 70 -4.51 17.46 11.12
C GLN A 70 -3.37 17.08 12.06
N LEU A 71 -3.73 16.67 13.28
CA LEU A 71 -2.80 16.26 14.32
C LEU A 71 -3.18 14.88 14.83
N GLN A 72 -2.16 14.06 15.06
CA GLN A 72 -2.26 12.79 15.76
C GLN A 72 -1.15 12.72 16.82
N LEU A 73 -1.49 12.18 17.99
CA LEU A 73 -0.62 12.07 19.14
C LEU A 73 -0.57 10.64 19.61
N HIS A 74 0.65 10.16 19.85
CA HIS A 74 0.93 8.99 20.67
C HIS A 74 1.71 9.47 21.89
N LEU A 75 1.17 9.26 23.09
CA LEU A 75 1.83 9.56 24.35
C LEU A 75 2.34 8.25 24.92
N ASP A 76 3.64 7.99 24.76
CA ASP A 76 4.26 6.79 25.31
C ASP A 76 4.55 7.01 26.79
N SER A 77 4.00 6.16 27.66
CA SER A 77 4.21 6.30 29.11
C SER A 77 5.66 6.06 29.50
N ASN A 78 6.19 6.91 30.38
CA ASN A 78 7.53 6.71 30.94
C ASN A 78 7.58 5.56 31.95
N TYR A 79 6.44 5.17 32.52
CA TYR A 79 6.34 4.13 33.56
C TYR A 79 5.88 2.78 32.98
N GLU A 80 4.80 2.79 32.21
CA GLU A 80 4.24 1.58 31.60
C GLU A 80 4.63 1.51 30.11
N LYS A 81 5.71 0.79 29.80
CA LYS A 81 6.29 0.81 28.45
C LYS A 81 5.38 0.22 27.38
N LYS A 82 4.44 -0.65 27.76
CA LYS A 82 3.48 -1.26 26.83
C LYS A 82 2.22 -0.41 26.62
N GLN A 83 2.07 0.72 27.32
CA GLN A 83 0.92 1.62 27.19
C GLN A 83 1.22 2.80 26.27
N VAL A 84 0.33 3.01 25.30
CA VAL A 84 0.32 4.22 24.45
C VAL A 84 -1.03 4.90 24.57
N LEU A 85 -1.04 6.19 24.91
CA LEU A 85 -2.27 6.97 24.83
C LEU A 85 -2.38 7.63 23.46
N VAL A 86 -3.53 7.52 22.81
CA VAL A 86 -3.76 7.97 21.44
C VAL A 86 -4.81 9.06 21.40
N TRP A 87 -4.54 10.11 20.63
CA TRP A 87 -5.51 11.16 20.32
C TRP A 87 -5.33 11.64 18.88
N ALA A 88 -6.42 12.02 18.23
CA ALA A 88 -6.37 12.76 16.97
C ALA A 88 -7.61 13.65 16.81
N ASN A 89 -7.45 14.76 16.08
CA ASN A 89 -8.56 15.63 15.70
C ASN A 89 -9.11 15.36 14.28
N HIS A 90 -8.62 14.31 13.63
CA HIS A 90 -8.98 13.93 12.27
C HIS A 90 -9.07 12.41 12.16
N THR A 91 -9.61 11.93 11.04
CA THR A 91 -9.71 10.48 10.79
C THR A 91 -8.31 9.88 10.70
N ILE A 92 -7.99 8.97 11.62
CA ILE A 92 -6.71 8.29 11.68
C ILE A 92 -6.66 7.22 10.59
N LYS A 93 -5.49 7.04 9.97
CA LYS A 93 -5.25 5.85 9.15
C LYS A 93 -5.23 4.61 10.05
N SER A 94 -6.27 3.80 9.95
CA SER A 94 -6.39 2.54 10.70
C SER A 94 -5.25 1.59 10.35
N LEU A 95 -4.59 1.05 11.38
CA LEU A 95 -3.87 -0.21 11.20
C LEU A 95 -4.88 -1.33 10.93
N PRO A 96 -4.52 -2.39 10.19
CA PRO A 96 -5.42 -3.52 9.97
C PRO A 96 -5.81 -4.19 11.29
N THR A 97 -7.11 -4.36 11.51
CA THR A 97 -7.68 -5.04 12.69
C THR A 97 -8.18 -6.43 12.32
N GLU A 98 -7.91 -7.42 13.16
CA GLU A 98 -8.50 -8.76 13.04
C GLU A 98 -9.96 -8.73 13.50
N GLU A 99 -10.21 -8.09 14.64
CA GLU A 99 -11.53 -7.91 15.23
C GLU A 99 -11.81 -6.44 15.54
N GLY A 100 -13.07 -6.03 15.41
CA GLY A 100 -13.52 -4.69 15.76
C GLY A 100 -12.98 -3.60 14.82
N ARG A 101 -12.57 -2.47 15.40
CA ARG A 101 -12.07 -1.30 14.65
C ARG A 101 -11.00 -0.55 15.42
N TYR A 102 -10.23 0.29 14.72
CA TYR A 102 -9.34 1.26 15.36
C TYR A 102 -10.10 2.51 15.84
N PHE A 103 -9.37 3.44 16.47
CA PHE A 103 -9.92 4.70 16.96
C PHE A 103 -10.41 5.61 15.84
N SER A 104 -11.48 6.33 16.14
CA SER A 104 -12.08 7.38 15.33
C SER A 104 -12.12 8.70 16.13
N PRO A 105 -12.27 9.86 15.47
CA PRO A 105 -12.36 11.15 16.16
C PRO A 105 -13.41 11.21 17.28
N ASP A 106 -14.51 10.48 17.14
CA ASP A 106 -15.59 10.49 18.12
C ASP A 106 -15.22 9.75 19.42
N ASP A 107 -14.31 8.77 19.33
CA ASP A 107 -13.77 8.05 20.51
C ASP A 107 -12.93 8.94 21.42
N PHE A 108 -12.52 10.13 20.95
CA PHE A 108 -11.76 11.12 21.72
C PHE A 108 -12.64 12.25 22.29
N LYS A 109 -13.90 12.39 21.85
CA LYS A 109 -14.82 13.42 22.34
C LYS A 109 -15.61 12.97 23.58
N GLY A 110 -15.84 11.67 23.72
CA GLY A 110 -16.58 11.10 24.84
C GLY A 110 -15.81 11.14 26.16
N LYS A 111 -16.53 10.94 27.27
CA LYS A 111 -15.93 10.83 28.63
C LYS A 111 -15.33 9.46 28.92
N VAL A 112 -15.63 8.47 28.09
CA VAL A 112 -15.20 7.07 28.23
C VAL A 112 -13.96 6.86 27.37
N SER A 113 -12.95 6.23 27.95
CA SER A 113 -11.75 5.78 27.22
C SER A 113 -11.93 4.35 26.73
N PHE A 114 -11.41 4.07 25.54
CA PHE A 114 -11.47 2.79 24.87
C PHE A 114 -10.06 2.23 24.67
N ALA A 115 -9.96 0.92 24.54
CA ALA A 115 -8.72 0.21 24.32
C ALA A 115 -8.67 -0.47 22.94
N VAL A 116 -7.48 -0.53 22.36
CA VAL A 116 -7.16 -1.37 21.21
C VAL A 116 -5.92 -2.18 21.54
N LEU A 117 -5.96 -3.49 21.29
CA LEU A 117 -4.89 -4.41 21.65
C LEU A 117 -4.00 -4.74 20.45
N GLY A 118 -2.69 -4.79 20.68
CA GLY A 118 -1.78 -5.50 19.79
C GLY A 118 -1.87 -7.02 19.99
N PRO A 119 -1.61 -7.83 18.95
CA PRO A 119 -1.69 -9.29 18.98
C PRO A 119 -0.82 -9.95 20.08
N ALA A 120 0.32 -9.35 20.43
CA ALA A 120 1.24 -9.87 21.44
C ALA A 120 1.12 -9.14 22.79
N THR A 121 0.01 -8.43 23.04
CA THR A 121 -0.15 -7.65 24.26
C THR A 121 -0.32 -8.55 25.49
N GLU A 122 0.52 -8.33 26.49
CA GLU A 122 0.36 -8.92 27.82
C GLU A 122 -0.24 -7.88 28.77
N VAL A 123 -1.57 -7.88 28.89
CA VAL A 123 -2.31 -7.00 29.80
C VAL A 123 -3.42 -7.79 30.51
N ASN A 124 -3.81 -7.34 31.70
CA ASN A 124 -4.91 -7.98 32.43
C ASN A 124 -6.24 -7.74 31.71
N LEU A 125 -6.88 -8.83 31.27
CA LEU A 125 -8.12 -8.80 30.49
C LEU A 125 -9.26 -9.43 31.28
N LEU A 126 -10.40 -8.75 31.28
CA LEU A 126 -11.67 -9.26 31.79
C LEU A 126 -12.63 -9.50 30.61
N ASN A 127 -13.06 -10.75 30.45
CA ASN A 127 -14.05 -11.14 29.44
C ASN A 127 -15.41 -11.38 30.11
N VAL A 128 -16.40 -10.53 29.81
CA VAL A 128 -17.74 -10.62 30.39
C VAL A 128 -18.78 -10.28 29.33
N GLN A 129 -19.81 -11.12 29.19
CA GLN A 129 -20.94 -10.89 28.28
C GLN A 129 -20.51 -10.54 26.85
N ASN A 130 -19.58 -11.32 26.28
CA ASN A 130 -18.98 -11.11 24.95
C ASN A 130 -18.24 -9.77 24.76
N ASN A 131 -17.98 -9.03 25.85
CA ASN A 131 -17.15 -7.84 25.82
C ASN A 131 -15.81 -8.11 26.50
N LYS A 132 -14.76 -7.54 25.93
CA LYS A 132 -13.40 -7.62 26.45
C LYS A 132 -13.02 -6.26 27.05
N TYR A 133 -12.41 -6.28 28.24
CA TYR A 133 -11.99 -5.09 28.95
C TYR A 133 -10.54 -5.20 29.38
N VAL A 134 -9.77 -4.13 29.17
CA VAL A 134 -8.46 -3.93 29.80
C VAL A 134 -8.67 -3.42 31.22
N VAL A 135 -8.08 -4.11 32.20
CA VAL A 135 -8.19 -3.77 33.62
C VAL A 135 -6.89 -3.13 34.10
N LEU A 136 -6.94 -1.84 34.45
CA LEU A 136 -5.79 -1.12 35.02
C LEU A 136 -6.18 -0.51 36.38
N GLY A 137 -5.71 -1.14 37.46
CA GLY A 137 -6.11 -0.77 38.81
C GLY A 137 -7.62 -0.93 39.01
N GLN A 138 -8.32 0.17 39.29
CA GLN A 138 -9.78 0.20 39.45
C GLN A 138 -10.53 0.61 38.18
N ASN A 139 -9.82 0.83 37.07
CA ASN A 139 -10.42 1.29 35.81
C ASN A 139 -10.57 0.15 34.82
N TYR A 140 -11.69 0.17 34.09
CA TYR A 140 -12.03 -0.79 33.05
C TYR A 140 -12.18 -0.06 31.73
N TYR A 141 -11.42 -0.48 30.72
CA TYR A 141 -11.44 0.11 29.38
C TYR A 141 -11.98 -0.91 28.39
N SER A 142 -13.10 -0.59 27.74
CA SER A 142 -13.69 -1.48 26.74
C SER A 142 -12.77 -1.60 25.53
N VAL A 143 -12.45 -2.84 25.15
CA VAL A 143 -11.67 -3.15 23.97
C VAL A 143 -12.58 -3.06 22.75
N ILE A 144 -12.26 -2.17 21.83
CA ILE A 144 -13.07 -1.91 20.62
C ILE A 144 -12.45 -2.50 19.36
N GLY A 145 -11.22 -3.01 19.45
CA GLY A 145 -10.57 -3.71 18.36
C GLY A 145 -9.24 -4.36 18.76
N GLU A 146 -8.80 -5.29 17.91
CA GLU A 146 -7.54 -5.99 18.05
C GLU A 146 -6.82 -5.95 16.71
N PHE A 147 -5.54 -5.59 16.75
CA PHE A 147 -4.74 -5.58 15.54
C PHE A 147 -4.52 -6.98 15.00
N LYS A 148 -4.45 -7.05 13.68
CA LYS A 148 -4.08 -8.29 13.00
C LYS A 148 -2.65 -8.67 13.33
N ASP A 149 -2.44 -9.96 13.56
CA ASP A 149 -1.11 -10.51 13.79
C ASP A 149 -0.33 -10.55 12.48
N TYR A 150 0.76 -9.78 12.45
CA TYR A 150 1.71 -9.75 11.35
C TYR A 150 3.04 -10.30 11.86
N PRO A 151 3.50 -11.47 11.36
CA PRO A 151 4.73 -12.11 11.83
C PRO A 151 5.99 -11.24 11.72
N GLN A 152 5.93 -10.17 10.93
CA GLN A 152 7.05 -9.28 10.64
C GLN A 152 7.17 -8.12 11.64
N VAL A 153 6.11 -7.79 12.40
CA VAL A 153 6.10 -6.65 13.32
C VAL A 153 5.60 -7.08 14.69
N GLU A 154 6.46 -6.95 15.71
CA GLU A 154 6.07 -7.23 17.08
C GLU A 154 5.18 -6.09 17.61
N MET A 155 3.91 -6.41 17.87
CA MET A 155 2.91 -5.46 18.38
C MET A 155 2.47 -5.89 19.78
N ASP A 156 3.33 -5.63 20.78
CA ASP A 156 3.16 -6.02 22.18
C ASP A 156 2.48 -4.94 23.06
N LYS A 157 2.13 -3.80 22.44
CA LYS A 157 1.55 -2.65 23.12
C LYS A 157 0.02 -2.66 23.05
N TYR A 158 -0.59 -2.07 24.08
CA TYR A 158 -1.99 -1.67 24.05
C TYR A 158 -2.13 -0.15 23.97
N TYR A 159 -3.19 0.26 23.30
CA TYR A 159 -3.46 1.64 22.99
C TYR A 159 -4.74 2.06 23.70
N LEU A 160 -4.73 3.21 24.37
CA LEU A 160 -5.90 3.78 25.04
C LEU A 160 -6.25 5.12 24.41
N SER A 161 -7.54 5.39 24.20
CA SER A 161 -7.95 6.73 23.78
C SER A 161 -7.71 7.75 24.90
N THR A 162 -7.28 8.96 24.53
CA THR A 162 -7.07 10.09 25.46
C THR A 162 -7.70 11.38 24.95
N GLY A 163 -8.96 11.58 25.30
CA GLY A 163 -9.74 12.78 25.02
C GLY A 163 -9.67 13.84 26.11
N ILE A 164 -10.01 15.10 25.81
CA ILE A 164 -9.96 16.23 26.77
C ILE A 164 -10.69 15.90 28.09
N ASP A 165 -11.85 15.25 28.02
CA ASP A 165 -12.70 14.93 29.17
C ASP A 165 -12.55 13.48 29.67
N GLN A 166 -11.54 12.76 29.17
CA GLN A 166 -11.33 11.35 29.50
C GLN A 166 -10.43 11.16 30.73
N PRO A 167 -10.60 10.04 31.47
CA PRO A 167 -9.77 9.74 32.63
C PRO A 167 -8.28 9.61 32.28
N THR A 168 -7.95 9.09 31.10
CA THR A 168 -6.57 8.93 30.59
C THR A 168 -5.86 10.27 30.36
N ALA A 169 -6.59 11.37 30.20
CA ALA A 169 -6.02 12.71 29.99
C ALA A 169 -5.71 13.47 31.30
N LYS A 170 -5.94 12.87 32.47
CA LYS A 170 -5.71 13.53 33.77
C LYS A 170 -4.24 13.54 34.19
N ASP A 171 -3.43 12.63 33.64
CA ASP A 171 -2.01 12.53 33.97
C ASP A 171 -1.19 13.70 33.38
N GLN A 172 0.02 13.90 33.90
CA GLN A 172 0.88 15.02 33.56
C GLN A 172 1.73 14.75 32.32
N LEU A 173 1.93 15.76 31.47
CA LEU A 173 2.72 15.63 30.23
C LEU A 173 4.15 15.14 30.46
N ARG A 174 4.82 15.57 31.54
CA ARG A 174 6.18 15.12 31.88
C ARG A 174 6.32 13.61 32.06
N ASN A 175 5.22 12.91 32.29
CA ASN A 175 5.19 11.46 32.46
C ASN A 175 5.19 10.70 31.12
N TYR A 176 5.18 11.42 29.99
CA TYR A 176 5.10 10.82 28.66
C TYR A 176 6.21 11.32 27.74
N ARG A 177 6.59 10.48 26.79
CA ARG A 177 7.20 10.94 25.53
C ARG A 177 6.06 11.31 24.59
N ILE A 178 6.04 12.56 24.16
CA ILE A 178 4.99 13.08 23.28
C ILE A 178 5.46 12.86 21.85
N VAL A 179 4.89 11.86 21.18
CA VAL A 179 5.06 11.61 19.74
C VAL A 179 3.90 12.30 19.03
N ILE A 180 4.21 13.21 18.12
CA ILE A 180 3.23 14.03 17.41
C ILE A 180 3.47 13.94 15.91
N ASP A 181 2.39 13.73 15.17
CA ASP A 181 2.35 13.73 13.72
C ASP A 181 1.48 14.88 13.22
N GLY A 182 1.96 15.56 12.17
CA GLY A 182 1.35 16.78 11.65
C GLY A 182 2.30 17.60 10.78
N ALA A 183 1.84 18.79 10.38
CA ALA A 183 2.64 19.68 9.54
C ALA A 183 3.89 20.20 10.27
N PRO A 184 5.10 20.18 9.67
CA PRO A 184 6.35 20.53 10.35
C PRO A 184 6.34 21.89 11.06
N ASN A 185 5.77 22.92 10.41
CA ASN A 185 5.65 24.26 10.96
C ASN A 185 4.72 24.35 12.19
N VAL A 186 3.76 23.44 12.33
CA VAL A 186 2.91 23.30 13.52
C VAL A 186 3.69 22.62 14.63
N LEU A 187 4.39 21.52 14.32
CA LEU A 187 5.19 20.79 15.30
C LEU A 187 6.26 21.69 15.94
N ASP A 188 6.94 22.52 15.14
CA ASP A 188 7.92 23.49 15.63
C ASP A 188 7.31 24.51 16.60
N ARG A 189 6.09 24.99 16.33
CA ARG A 189 5.40 25.95 17.20
C ARG A 189 4.96 25.32 18.51
N ILE A 190 4.44 24.10 18.46
CA ILE A 190 4.07 23.32 19.66
C ILE A 190 5.31 23.06 20.53
N ALA A 191 6.41 22.60 19.93
CA ALA A 191 7.64 22.34 20.67
C ALA A 191 8.22 23.61 21.32
N LYS A 192 8.20 24.75 20.60
CA LYS A 192 8.61 26.05 21.14
C LYS A 192 7.77 26.49 22.34
N HIS A 193 6.44 26.29 22.29
CA HIS A 193 5.54 26.59 23.40
C HIS A 193 5.93 25.83 24.68
N TYR A 194 6.40 24.59 24.53
CA TYR A 194 6.83 23.74 25.65
C TYR A 194 8.34 23.79 25.92
N HIS A 195 9.08 24.74 25.32
CA HIS A 195 10.54 24.87 25.41
C HIS A 195 11.29 23.55 25.17
N ALA A 196 10.77 22.73 24.25
CA ALA A 196 11.27 21.40 23.97
C ALA A 196 11.97 21.32 22.61
N GLN A 197 12.94 20.42 22.50
CA GLN A 197 13.59 20.10 21.22
C GLN A 197 12.87 18.94 20.54
N LEU A 198 12.60 19.11 19.24
CA LEU A 198 12.03 18.05 18.41
C LEU A 198 13.10 17.05 18.01
N HIS A 199 12.73 15.77 18.09
CA HIS A 199 13.56 14.65 17.69
C HIS A 199 12.80 13.80 16.67
N VAL A 200 13.53 13.13 15.79
CA VAL A 200 12.96 12.18 14.83
C VAL A 200 12.96 10.78 15.47
N PRO A 201 11.81 10.10 15.60
CA PRO A 201 11.75 8.73 16.11
C PRO A 201 12.63 7.76 15.30
N SER A 202 13.10 6.68 15.91
CA SER A 202 13.92 5.66 15.22
C SER A 202 13.18 5.05 14.05
N PHE A 203 11.90 4.68 14.21
CA PHE A 203 11.09 4.13 13.11
C PHE A 203 10.99 5.10 11.93
N VAL A 204 10.89 6.42 12.16
CA VAL A 204 10.91 7.42 11.08
C VAL A 204 12.27 7.55 10.41
N LYS A 205 13.37 7.27 11.12
CA LYS A 205 14.74 7.30 10.57
C LYS A 205 15.06 6.04 9.78
N GLU A 206 14.73 4.88 10.33
CA GLU A 206 14.94 3.55 9.74
C GLU A 206 14.05 3.36 8.51
N HIS A 207 12.79 3.81 8.60
CA HIS A 207 11.81 3.78 7.52
C HIS A 207 11.65 5.14 6.84
N HIS A 208 12.65 6.04 6.92
CA HIS A 208 12.80 7.09 5.92
C HIS A 208 13.24 6.41 4.62
N ARG A 209 12.33 5.65 4.01
CA ARG A 209 12.45 5.25 2.63
C ARG A 209 12.48 6.55 1.86
N ASP A 210 13.69 6.89 1.45
CA ASP A 210 13.88 7.94 0.49
C ASP A 210 12.90 7.68 -0.65
N ARG A 211 12.27 8.71 -1.21
CA ARG A 211 11.23 8.53 -2.25
C ARG A 211 11.78 7.69 -3.43
N TRP A 212 13.11 7.61 -3.54
CA TRP A 212 13.87 6.83 -4.49
C TRP A 212 13.92 5.31 -4.23
N SER A 213 13.54 4.84 -3.04
CA SER A 213 13.55 3.41 -2.68
C SER A 213 12.50 2.56 -3.42
N VAL A 214 11.42 3.18 -3.90
CA VAL A 214 10.38 2.54 -4.73
C VAL A 214 10.79 2.48 -6.20
N ILE A 215 11.74 3.33 -6.62
CA ILE A 215 12.17 3.48 -8.02
C ILE A 215 12.72 2.18 -8.62
N PRO A 216 13.53 1.35 -7.92
CA PRO A 216 13.97 0.07 -8.47
C PRO A 216 12.79 -0.84 -8.86
N TYR A 217 11.75 -0.91 -8.04
CA TYR A 217 10.56 -1.72 -8.33
C TYR A 217 9.76 -1.14 -9.50
N ILE A 218 9.62 0.18 -9.58
CA ILE A 218 8.97 0.84 -10.73
C ILE A 218 9.76 0.61 -12.01
N LEU A 219 11.09 0.73 -11.98
CA LEU A 219 11.97 0.47 -13.13
C LEU A 219 11.86 -0.99 -13.57
N LEU A 220 11.86 -1.95 -12.65
CA LEU A 220 11.68 -3.37 -12.97
C LEU A 220 10.29 -3.66 -13.53
N LEU A 221 9.24 -2.99 -13.04
CA LEU A 221 7.90 -3.06 -13.62
C LEU A 221 7.91 -2.58 -15.08
N LEU A 222 8.53 -1.42 -15.36
CA LEU A 222 8.67 -0.90 -16.73
C LEU A 222 9.50 -1.83 -17.62
N VAL A 223 10.56 -2.46 -17.09
CA VAL A 223 11.36 -3.44 -17.82
C VAL A 223 10.52 -4.68 -18.14
N ALA A 224 9.71 -5.18 -17.21
CA ALA A 224 8.81 -6.31 -17.44
C ALA A 224 7.76 -6.00 -18.50
N GLU A 225 7.19 -4.78 -18.48
CA GLU A 225 6.26 -4.29 -19.50
C GLU A 225 6.93 -4.25 -20.89
N LEU A 226 8.13 -3.65 -20.99
CA LEU A 226 8.90 -3.62 -22.23
C LEU A 226 9.24 -5.03 -22.75
N PHE A 227 9.53 -5.96 -21.85
CA PHE A 227 9.79 -7.36 -22.21
C PHE A 227 8.55 -8.04 -22.80
N GLY A 228 7.36 -7.80 -22.22
CA GLY A 228 6.09 -8.28 -22.76
C GLY A 228 5.74 -7.67 -24.13
N ILE A 229 5.95 -6.35 -24.30
CA ILE A 229 5.82 -5.64 -25.58
C ILE A 229 6.74 -6.27 -26.63
N GLY A 230 8.02 -6.45 -26.31
CA GLY A 230 9.01 -7.06 -27.20
C GLY A 230 8.61 -8.48 -27.63
N GLY A 231 8.12 -9.29 -26.69
CA GLY A 231 7.57 -10.61 -26.98
C GLY A 231 6.42 -10.58 -27.99
N ASN A 232 5.48 -9.64 -27.82
CA ASN A 232 4.33 -9.48 -28.72
C ASN A 232 4.72 -8.97 -30.11
N VAL A 233 5.70 -8.08 -30.21
CA VAL A 233 6.28 -7.66 -31.49
C VAL A 233 6.91 -8.85 -32.23
N LEU A 234 7.67 -9.70 -31.53
CA LEU A 234 8.28 -10.89 -32.12
C LEU A 234 7.23 -11.90 -32.58
N LEU A 235 6.16 -12.12 -31.79
CA LEU A 235 5.04 -12.97 -32.15
C LEU A 235 4.31 -12.45 -33.41
N ALA A 236 4.09 -11.13 -33.51
CA ALA A 236 3.51 -10.50 -34.70
C ALA A 236 4.37 -10.75 -35.95
N ILE A 237 5.68 -10.57 -35.86
CA ILE A 237 6.62 -10.84 -36.96
C ILE A 237 6.56 -12.31 -37.38
N LEU A 238 6.53 -13.23 -36.43
CA LEU A 238 6.45 -14.67 -36.72
C LEU A 238 5.13 -15.07 -37.38
N ILE A 239 3.99 -14.56 -36.88
CA ILE A 239 2.68 -14.82 -37.47
C ILE A 239 2.65 -14.28 -38.91
N LYS A 240 3.15 -13.07 -39.14
CA LYS A 240 3.23 -12.49 -40.49
C LYS A 240 4.15 -13.30 -41.42
N ARG A 241 5.31 -13.75 -40.92
CA ARG A 241 6.24 -14.60 -41.71
C ARG A 241 5.57 -15.92 -42.10
N GLN A 242 4.84 -16.55 -41.19
CA GLN A 242 4.09 -17.76 -41.49
C GLN A 242 2.95 -17.52 -42.47
N ALA A 243 2.26 -16.39 -42.36
CA ALA A 243 1.21 -16.00 -43.30
C ALA A 243 1.74 -15.89 -44.75
N LYS A 244 3.01 -15.50 -44.94
CA LYS A 244 3.65 -15.50 -46.27
C LYS A 244 3.95 -16.91 -46.80
N LEU A 245 4.10 -17.90 -45.93
CA LEU A 245 4.42 -19.29 -46.29
C LEU A 245 3.18 -20.14 -46.58
N THR A 246 1.98 -19.71 -46.16
CA THR A 246 0.74 -20.48 -46.32
C THR A 246 0.13 -20.37 -47.72
N HIS A 247 0.72 -19.58 -48.63
CA HIS A 247 0.22 -19.31 -49.99
C HIS A 247 -1.24 -18.79 -50.06
N LEU A 248 -1.82 -18.39 -48.91
CA LEU A 248 -3.16 -17.82 -48.84
C LEU A 248 -3.17 -16.37 -49.35
N HIS A 249 -4.24 -15.98 -50.03
CA HIS A 249 -4.40 -14.64 -50.59
C HIS A 249 -5.74 -14.02 -50.18
N GLY A 250 -5.86 -12.70 -50.32
CA GLY A 250 -7.11 -11.96 -50.12
C GLY A 250 -7.73 -12.18 -48.73
N GLU A 251 -9.02 -12.52 -48.71
CA GLU A 251 -9.80 -12.66 -47.47
C GLU A 251 -9.40 -13.87 -46.63
N LEU A 252 -8.95 -14.96 -47.27
CA LEU A 252 -8.48 -16.17 -46.58
C LEU A 252 -7.23 -15.89 -45.74
N LEU A 253 -6.29 -15.12 -46.30
CA LEU A 253 -5.09 -14.69 -45.57
C LEU A 253 -5.45 -13.78 -44.39
N ARG A 254 -6.38 -12.84 -44.62
CA ARG A 254 -6.87 -11.92 -43.58
C ARG A 254 -7.51 -12.69 -42.43
N ASN A 255 -8.42 -13.61 -42.73
CA ASN A 255 -9.13 -14.41 -41.72
C ASN A 255 -8.17 -15.34 -40.97
N TRP A 256 -7.17 -15.90 -41.65
CA TRP A 256 -6.15 -16.72 -41.00
C TRP A 256 -5.34 -15.91 -39.97
N VAL A 257 -4.90 -14.70 -40.33
CA VAL A 257 -4.17 -13.82 -39.40
C VAL A 257 -5.05 -13.43 -38.22
N ILE A 258 -6.30 -13.01 -38.48
CA ILE A 258 -7.25 -12.63 -37.41
C ILE A 258 -7.48 -13.80 -36.45
N ASN A 259 -7.76 -15.01 -36.97
CA ASN A 259 -7.99 -16.17 -36.12
C ASN A 259 -6.77 -16.51 -35.25
N GLN A 260 -5.56 -16.40 -35.82
CA GLN A 260 -4.33 -16.61 -35.05
C GLN A 260 -4.11 -15.53 -33.98
N SER A 261 -4.42 -14.27 -34.30
CA SER A 261 -4.33 -13.15 -33.35
C SER A 261 -5.33 -13.30 -32.20
N VAL A 262 -6.60 -13.58 -32.50
CA VAL A 262 -7.63 -13.78 -31.48
C VAL A 262 -7.27 -14.95 -30.56
N ARG A 263 -6.79 -16.06 -31.11
CA ARG A 263 -6.31 -17.20 -30.30
C ARG A 263 -5.14 -16.81 -29.39
N LEU A 264 -4.19 -16.02 -29.89
CA LEU A 264 -3.08 -15.52 -29.09
C LEU A 264 -3.59 -14.66 -27.92
N PHE A 265 -4.48 -13.70 -28.20
CA PHE A 265 -5.03 -12.82 -27.17
C PHE A 265 -5.84 -13.58 -26.12
N MET A 266 -6.59 -14.61 -26.51
CA MET A 266 -7.29 -15.48 -25.56
C MET A 266 -6.31 -16.27 -24.68
N ILE A 267 -5.21 -16.77 -25.24
CA ILE A 267 -4.17 -17.46 -24.46
C ILE A 267 -3.55 -16.48 -23.47
N GLU A 268 -3.18 -15.27 -23.89
CA GLU A 268 -2.62 -14.24 -23.01
C GLU A 268 -3.60 -13.82 -21.91
N GLY A 269 -4.89 -13.67 -22.23
CA GLY A 269 -5.94 -13.41 -21.25
C GLY A 269 -6.05 -14.55 -20.22
N ALA A 270 -5.99 -15.81 -20.67
CA ALA A 270 -5.97 -16.97 -19.77
C ALA A 270 -4.70 -16.99 -18.89
N LEU A 271 -3.54 -16.61 -19.43
CA LEU A 271 -2.30 -16.46 -18.65
C LEU A 271 -2.43 -15.33 -17.62
N GLY A 272 -3.05 -14.20 -17.97
CA GLY A 272 -3.33 -13.11 -17.03
C GLY A 272 -4.25 -13.55 -15.88
N ILE A 273 -5.31 -14.31 -16.19
CA ILE A 273 -6.19 -14.91 -15.16
C ILE A 273 -5.42 -15.89 -14.27
N PHE A 274 -4.61 -16.76 -14.88
CA PHE A 274 -3.76 -17.68 -14.12
C PHE A 274 -2.80 -16.93 -13.19
N THR A 275 -2.13 -15.89 -13.70
CA THR A 275 -1.25 -15.04 -12.90
C THR A 275 -1.98 -14.38 -11.74
N TYR A 276 -3.18 -13.86 -11.98
CA TYR A 276 -4.02 -13.28 -10.92
C TYR A 276 -4.31 -14.29 -9.81
N ILE A 277 -4.79 -15.49 -10.17
CA ILE A 277 -5.10 -16.55 -9.21
C ILE A 277 -3.83 -16.95 -8.46
N PHE A 278 -2.73 -17.21 -9.17
CA PHE A 278 -1.47 -17.63 -8.59
C PHE A 278 -0.93 -16.59 -7.58
N LEU A 279 -0.84 -15.33 -7.98
CA LEU A 279 -0.31 -14.25 -7.13
C LEU A 279 -1.23 -13.93 -5.96
N ARG A 280 -2.55 -14.06 -6.11
CA ARG A 280 -3.49 -13.87 -5.00
C ARG A 280 -3.20 -14.83 -3.82
N TYR A 281 -2.71 -16.03 -4.10
CA TYR A 281 -2.37 -17.00 -3.05
C TYR A 281 -0.93 -16.87 -2.53
N HIS A 282 -0.02 -16.24 -3.28
CA HIS A 282 1.42 -16.27 -2.99
C HIS A 282 2.04 -14.89 -2.73
N ALA A 283 1.28 -13.81 -2.90
CA ALA A 283 1.78 -12.44 -2.79
C ALA A 283 0.76 -11.55 -2.07
N PHE A 284 1.28 -10.51 -1.40
CA PHE A 284 0.48 -9.56 -0.64
C PHE A 284 0.07 -8.37 -1.52
N TYR A 285 -1.18 -7.94 -1.41
CA TYR A 285 -1.71 -6.75 -2.07
C TYR A 285 -2.64 -6.01 -1.12
N SER A 286 -2.51 -4.68 -1.06
CA SER A 286 -3.37 -3.86 -0.21
C SER A 286 -4.82 -3.87 -0.71
N THR A 287 -4.99 -3.81 -2.03
CA THR A 287 -6.29 -3.99 -2.69
C THR A 287 -6.11 -4.83 -3.96
N TYR A 288 -6.89 -5.90 -4.11
CA TYR A 288 -6.80 -6.76 -5.31
C TYR A 288 -7.14 -6.02 -6.62
N SER A 289 -7.82 -4.87 -6.53
CA SER A 289 -8.12 -4.01 -7.67
C SER A 289 -6.87 -3.49 -8.37
N SER A 290 -5.80 -3.18 -7.64
CA SER A 290 -4.55 -2.68 -8.24
C SER A 290 -3.91 -3.73 -9.16
N LEU A 291 -3.88 -4.99 -8.71
CA LEU A 291 -3.38 -6.13 -9.49
C LEU A 291 -4.23 -6.36 -10.75
N ILE A 292 -5.56 -6.37 -10.61
CA ILE A 292 -6.48 -6.57 -11.74
C ILE A 292 -6.28 -5.48 -12.80
N ILE A 293 -6.23 -4.21 -12.38
CA ILE A 293 -6.04 -3.07 -13.29
C ILE A 293 -4.70 -3.20 -14.02
N THR A 294 -3.62 -3.52 -13.30
CA THR A 294 -2.28 -3.66 -13.87
C THR A 294 -2.26 -4.75 -14.95
N LEU A 295 -2.79 -5.93 -14.66
CA LEU A 295 -2.83 -7.05 -15.62
C LEU A 295 -3.68 -6.73 -16.85
N ILE A 296 -4.86 -6.09 -16.68
CA ILE A 296 -5.73 -5.71 -17.80
C ILE A 296 -5.07 -4.65 -18.67
N VAL A 297 -4.49 -3.60 -18.06
CA VAL A 297 -3.84 -2.51 -18.80
C VAL A 297 -2.66 -3.04 -19.60
N SER A 298 -1.78 -3.83 -18.98
CA SER A 298 -0.64 -4.45 -19.68
C SER A 298 -1.09 -5.37 -20.81
N TRP A 299 -2.13 -6.18 -20.59
CA TRP A 299 -2.69 -7.03 -21.65
C TRP A 299 -3.19 -6.21 -22.85
N LEU A 300 -3.89 -5.09 -22.61
CA LEU A 300 -4.32 -4.19 -23.67
C LEU A 300 -3.14 -3.54 -24.40
N ILE A 301 -2.07 -3.17 -23.68
CA ILE A 301 -0.84 -2.62 -24.28
C ILE A 301 -0.17 -3.69 -25.18
N PHE A 302 -0.12 -4.94 -24.74
CA PHE A 302 0.43 -6.05 -25.54
C PHE A 302 -0.37 -6.27 -26.83
N ILE A 303 -1.71 -6.28 -26.74
CA ILE A 303 -2.60 -6.36 -27.91
C ILE A 303 -2.34 -5.18 -28.86
N ALA A 304 -2.24 -3.96 -28.33
CA ALA A 304 -1.98 -2.78 -29.14
C ALA A 304 -0.62 -2.85 -29.85
N ALA A 305 0.44 -3.23 -29.15
CA ALA A 305 1.78 -3.41 -29.71
C ALA A 305 1.80 -4.46 -30.83
N PHE A 306 1.10 -5.58 -30.61
CA PHE A 306 0.93 -6.61 -31.63
C PHE A 306 0.21 -6.07 -32.88
N CYS A 307 -0.95 -5.43 -32.70
CA CYS A 307 -1.77 -4.90 -33.80
C CYS A 307 -1.04 -3.82 -34.62
N VAL A 308 -0.36 -2.89 -33.94
CA VAL A 308 0.46 -1.85 -34.57
C VAL A 308 1.58 -2.49 -35.40
N THR A 309 2.23 -3.54 -34.89
CA THR A 309 3.29 -4.25 -35.61
C THR A 309 2.76 -4.93 -36.87
N ILE A 310 1.65 -5.65 -36.78
CA ILE A 310 1.00 -6.27 -37.96
C ILE A 310 0.61 -5.22 -39.00
N TYR A 311 0.03 -4.10 -38.57
CA TYR A 311 -0.34 -2.99 -39.45
C TYR A 311 0.89 -2.40 -40.17
N CYS A 312 1.96 -2.12 -39.43
CA CYS A 312 3.21 -1.59 -39.98
C CYS A 312 3.84 -2.56 -41.01
N LEU A 313 3.85 -3.86 -40.71
CA LEU A 313 4.35 -4.88 -41.64
C LEU A 313 3.49 -4.98 -42.91
N ALA A 314 2.17 -4.94 -42.77
CA ALA A 314 1.25 -4.95 -43.92
C ALA A 314 1.40 -3.69 -44.79
N ARG A 315 1.62 -2.52 -44.19
CA ARG A 315 1.86 -1.26 -44.93
C ARG A 315 3.18 -1.30 -45.71
N LYS A 316 4.25 -1.86 -45.12
CA LYS A 316 5.54 -2.03 -45.81
C LYS A 316 5.41 -2.92 -47.04
N ASP A 317 4.71 -4.05 -46.93
CA ASP A 317 4.46 -4.95 -48.08
C ASP A 317 3.72 -4.21 -49.22
N ARG A 318 2.72 -3.36 -48.92
CA ARG A 318 1.99 -2.58 -49.94
C ARG A 318 2.84 -1.51 -50.63
N LYS A 319 3.82 -0.91 -49.95
CA LYS A 319 4.71 0.10 -50.54
C LYS A 319 5.68 -0.50 -51.55
N ILE A 320 6.14 -1.74 -51.31
CA ILE A 320 7.07 -2.44 -52.20
C ILE A 320 6.38 -2.91 -53.50
N VAL A 321 5.06 -3.17 -53.45
CA VAL A 321 4.29 -3.69 -54.61
C VAL A 321 3.79 -2.58 -55.55
N LYS A 322 3.87 -1.28 -55.20
CA LYS A 322 3.58 -0.21 -56.16
C LYS A 322 4.81 -0.02 -57.08
N PRO A 323 4.74 -0.36 -58.38
CA PRO A 323 5.87 -0.16 -59.28
C PRO A 323 6.17 1.33 -59.45
N ALA A 324 7.45 1.66 -59.60
CA ALA A 324 7.90 2.96 -60.08
C ALA A 324 7.12 3.28 -61.37
N LYS A 325 6.48 4.46 -61.41
CA LYS A 325 5.88 4.99 -62.64
C LYS A 325 6.96 4.96 -63.72
N ARG A 326 6.78 4.12 -64.74
CA ARG A 326 7.53 4.26 -65.99
C ARG A 326 7.10 5.59 -66.59
N PHE A 327 8.08 6.49 -66.73
CA PHE A 327 7.96 7.71 -67.52
C PHE A 327 7.84 7.38 -68.99
#